data_AF-A0A521TRN7-F1
#
_entry.id   AF-A0A521TRN7-F1
#
_cell.length_a   1.000
_cell.length_b   1.000
_cell.length_c   1.000
_cell.angle_alpha   90.00
_cell.angle_beta   90.00
_cell.angle_gamma   90.00
#
_symmetry.space_group_name_H-M   'P 1'
#
loop_
_entity.id
_entity.type
_entity.pdbx_description
1 polymer ?
#
loop_
_entity_poly.entity_id
_entity_poly.type
_entity_poly.pdbx_seq_one_letter_code
_entity_poly.pdbx_strand_id
1 'polypeptide(L)'
;MELDIEWYKIIIESVILSIIIFGAVFLEIWLYRKSEKIKETNTRKRMSDLIRTDLRRKIRFINDSSEYKDYKPFFTDVWDAVVLSGKQTLFPFETIENLQHCYSWMKYYNTEIQQKHQIDNEKTLKEILDEVKKSIEHSLEILKE
;
A
#
# COMPACT_ATOMS: atom_id res chain seq x y z
N MET A 1 -55.15 -22.09 34.73
CA MET A 1 -55.40 -21.35 33.47
C MET A 1 -54.73 -19.97 33.49
N GLU A 2 -54.77 -19.21 34.59
CA GLU A 2 -54.03 -17.93 34.70
C GLU A 2 -52.50 -18.10 34.73
N LEU A 3 -51.99 -19.14 35.41
CA LEU A 3 -50.55 -19.42 35.49
C LEU A 3 -49.90 -19.68 34.11
N ASP A 4 -50.60 -20.38 33.20
CA ASP A 4 -50.10 -20.67 31.85
C ASP A 4 -49.98 -19.41 30.98
N ILE A 5 -50.88 -18.45 31.19
CA ILE A 5 -50.90 -17.18 30.42
C ILE A 5 -49.72 -16.29 30.83
N GLU A 6 -49.36 -16.28 32.11
CA GLU A 6 -48.24 -15.50 32.65
C GLU A 6 -46.89 -16.04 32.17
N TRP A 7 -46.71 -17.37 32.17
CA TRP A 7 -45.52 -18.01 31.57
C TRP A 7 -45.40 -17.75 30.08
N TYR A 8 -46.52 -17.79 29.33
CA TYR A 8 -46.51 -17.50 27.90
C TYR A 8 -46.10 -16.05 27.62
N LYS A 9 -46.54 -15.11 28.46
CA LYS A 9 -46.14 -13.70 28.37
C LYS A 9 -44.65 -13.50 28.61
N ILE A 10 -44.08 -14.13 29.64
CA ILE A 10 -42.64 -14.10 29.93
C ILE A 10 -41.83 -14.67 28.77
N ILE A 11 -42.29 -15.76 28.16
CA ILE A 11 -41.64 -16.37 27.00
C ILE A 11 -41.65 -15.40 25.82
N ILE A 12 -42.80 -14.78 25.51
CA ILE A 12 -42.90 -13.80 24.41
C ILE A 12 -41.96 -12.61 24.64
N GLU A 13 -41.95 -12.03 25.85
CA GLU A 13 -41.08 -10.90 26.18
C GLU A 13 -39.60 -11.28 26.06
N SER A 14 -39.23 -12.48 26.49
CA SER A 14 -37.86 -13.01 26.39
C SER A 14 -37.43 -13.23 24.94
N VAL A 15 -38.34 -13.71 24.08
CA VAL A 15 -38.11 -13.88 22.64
C VAL A 15 -37.94 -12.52 21.96
N ILE A 16 -38.82 -11.55 22.26
CA ILE A 16 -38.71 -10.18 21.74
C ILE A 16 -37.38 -9.56 22.15
N LEU A 17 -37.00 -9.68 23.43
CA LEU A 17 -35.72 -9.18 23.93
C LEU A 17 -34.53 -9.83 23.20
N SER A 18 -34.58 -11.14 22.97
CA SER A 18 -33.54 -11.87 22.23
C SER A 18 -33.39 -11.38 20.79
N ILE A 19 -34.51 -11.10 20.11
CA ILE A 19 -34.51 -10.54 18.75
C ILE A 19 -33.89 -9.14 18.74
N ILE A 20 -34.21 -8.30 19.73
CA ILE A 20 -33.65 -6.96 19.85
C ILE A 20 -32.13 -7.02 20.06
N ILE A 21 -31.67 -7.88 20.98
CA ILE A 21 -30.24 -8.06 21.25
C ILE A 21 -29.51 -8.56 19.99
N PHE A 22 -30.05 -9.59 19.34
CA PHE A 22 -29.45 -10.12 18.11
C PHE A 22 -29.40 -9.07 17.00
N GLY A 23 -30.48 -8.32 16.80
CA GLY A 23 -30.54 -7.23 15.83
C GLY A 23 -29.53 -6.13 16.10
N ALA A 24 -29.34 -5.74 17.36
CA ALA A 24 -28.34 -4.75 17.76
C ALA A 24 -26.92 -5.22 17.45
N VAL A 25 -26.57 -6.45 17.85
CA VAL A 25 -25.24 -7.04 17.58
C VAL A 25 -24.99 -7.17 16.07
N PHE A 26 -26.00 -7.62 15.31
CA PHE A 26 -25.89 -7.74 13.86
C PHE A 26 -25.63 -6.39 13.19
N LEU A 27 -26.38 -5.35 13.59
CA LEU A 27 -26.19 -4.00 13.08
C LEU A 27 -24.81 -3.43 13.41
N GLU A 28 -24.32 -3.64 14.64
CA GLU A 28 -22.99 -3.19 15.05
C GLU A 28 -21.89 -3.84 14.21
N ILE A 29 -21.94 -5.17 14.02
CA ILE A 29 -20.99 -5.89 13.17
C ILE A 29 -21.06 -5.39 11.73
N TRP A 30 -22.25 -5.15 11.20
CA TRP A 30 -22.44 -4.67 9.84
C TRP A 30 -21.87 -3.25 9.65
N LEU A 31 -22.15 -2.33 10.58
CA LEU A 31 -21.62 -0.98 10.57
C LEU A 31 -20.10 -0.97 10.73
N TYR A 32 -19.56 -1.80 11.62
CA TYR A 32 -18.13 -1.96 11.82
C TYR A 32 -17.44 -2.39 10.52
N ARG A 33 -17.91 -3.47 9.88
CA ARG A 33 -17.37 -3.98 8.61
C ARG A 33 -17.44 -2.93 7.50
N LYS A 34 -18.54 -2.17 7.43
CA LYS A 34 -18.70 -1.09 6.44
C LYS A 34 -17.68 0.02 6.68
N SER A 35 -17.53 0.46 7.93
CA SER A 35 -16.54 1.48 8.32
C SER A 35 -15.11 1.02 8.05
N GLU A 36 -14.78 -0.24 8.35
CA GLU A 36 -13.46 -0.83 8.10
C GLU A 36 -13.11 -0.81 6.61
N LYS A 37 -14.02 -1.25 5.72
CA LYS A 37 -13.83 -1.17 4.26
C LYS A 37 -13.60 0.27 3.77
N ILE A 38 -14.28 1.25 4.35
CA ILE A 38 -14.09 2.67 3.98
C ILE A 38 -12.72 3.16 4.47
N LYS A 39 -12.30 2.79 5.67
CA LYS A 39 -10.96 3.14 6.19
C LYS A 39 -9.86 2.50 5.35
N GLU A 40 -10.03 1.24 4.96
CA GLU A 40 -9.07 0.49 4.15
C GLU A 40 -8.90 1.12 2.76
N THR A 41 -10.00 1.42 2.06
CA THR A 41 -9.96 2.08 0.74
C THR A 41 -9.32 3.46 0.81
N ASN A 42 -9.66 4.27 1.83
CA ASN A 42 -9.02 5.57 2.05
C ASN A 42 -7.53 5.45 2.36
N THR A 43 -7.14 4.44 3.14
CA THR A 43 -5.73 4.19 3.48
C THR A 43 -4.96 3.73 2.25
N ARG A 44 -5.51 2.80 1.46
CA ARG A 44 -4.93 2.36 0.18
C ARG A 44 -4.73 3.54 -0.77
N LYS A 45 -5.72 4.43 -0.90
CA LYS A 45 -5.62 5.62 -1.75
C LYS A 45 -4.50 6.55 -1.30
N ARG A 46 -4.45 6.90 -0.01
CA ARG A 46 -3.38 7.73 0.56
C ARG A 46 -2.00 7.11 0.37
N MET A 47 -1.90 5.79 0.51
CA MET A 47 -0.66 5.06 0.30
C MET A 47 -0.24 5.08 -1.17
N SER A 48 -1.17 4.85 -2.10
CA SER A 48 -0.93 4.96 -3.54
C SER A 48 -0.43 6.36 -3.91
N ASP A 49 -1.06 7.41 -3.37
CA ASP A 49 -0.64 8.80 -3.61
C ASP A 49 0.75 9.10 -3.04
N LEU A 50 1.09 8.55 -1.87
CA LEU A 50 2.42 8.67 -1.28
C LEU A 50 3.49 8.03 -2.18
N ILE A 51 3.27 6.77 -2.57
CA ILE A 51 4.20 6.01 -3.43
C ILE A 51 4.33 6.69 -4.79
N ARG A 52 3.21 7.09 -5.41
CA ARG A 52 3.20 7.82 -6.69
C ARG A 52 4.00 9.12 -6.61
N THR A 53 3.88 9.84 -5.50
CA THR A 53 4.64 11.08 -5.28
C THR A 53 6.13 10.79 -5.15
N ASP A 54 6.51 9.73 -4.42
CA ASP A 54 7.90 9.32 -4.30
C ASP A 54 8.49 8.89 -5.66
N LEU A 55 7.81 7.99 -6.38
CA LEU A 55 8.20 7.54 -7.72
C LEU A 55 8.39 8.71 -8.71
N ARG A 56 7.49 9.70 -8.71
CA ARG A 56 7.65 10.92 -9.52
C ARG A 56 8.88 11.75 -9.12
N ARG A 57 9.22 11.80 -7.83
CA ARG A 57 10.48 12.43 -7.37
C ARG A 57 11.69 11.65 -7.87
N LYS A 58 11.63 10.31 -7.91
CA LYS A 58 12.71 9.48 -8.46
C LYS A 58 12.91 9.70 -9.95
N ILE A 59 11.84 9.83 -10.75
CA ILE A 59 11.97 10.20 -12.17
C ILE A 59 12.70 11.53 -12.34
N ARG A 60 12.32 12.56 -11.56
CA ARG A 60 13.02 13.86 -11.61
C ARG A 60 14.50 13.70 -11.25
N PHE A 61 14.78 12.97 -10.18
CA PHE A 61 16.14 12.66 -9.78
C PHE A 61 16.95 11.97 -10.89
N ILE A 62 16.37 11.02 -11.62
CA ILE A 62 17.02 10.35 -12.76
C ILE A 62 17.34 11.36 -13.87
N ASN A 63 16.39 12.22 -14.21
CA ASN A 63 16.59 13.24 -15.24
C ASN A 63 17.71 14.22 -14.83
N ASP A 64 17.68 14.72 -13.59
CA ASP A 64 18.70 15.62 -13.04
C ASP A 64 20.08 14.94 -13.02
N SER A 65 20.14 13.68 -12.59
CA SER A 65 21.40 12.91 -12.55
C SER A 65 21.98 12.69 -13.95
N SER A 66 21.12 12.54 -14.96
CA SER A 66 21.54 12.39 -16.36
C SER A 66 22.03 13.70 -16.97
N GLU A 67 21.37 14.82 -16.64
CA GLU A 67 21.72 16.16 -17.13
C GLU A 67 23.02 16.69 -16.52
N TYR A 68 23.15 16.62 -15.19
CA TYR A 68 24.29 17.17 -14.46
C TYR A 68 25.42 16.17 -14.22
N LYS A 69 25.24 14.90 -14.62
CA LYS A 69 26.17 13.77 -14.36
C LYS A 69 26.49 13.58 -12.87
N ASP A 70 25.60 14.02 -11.99
CA ASP A 70 25.72 13.91 -10.54
C ASP A 70 24.99 12.66 -10.05
N TYR A 71 25.70 11.52 -10.10
CA TYR A 71 25.15 10.22 -9.73
C TYR A 71 25.21 10.02 -8.22
N LYS A 72 24.04 10.13 -7.57
CA LYS A 72 23.87 9.89 -6.12
C LYS A 72 23.04 8.65 -5.85
N PRO A 73 23.16 8.01 -4.68
CA PRO A 73 22.27 6.92 -4.30
C PRO A 73 20.80 7.35 -4.22
N PHE A 74 19.89 6.46 -4.65
CA PHE A 74 18.45 6.57 -4.39
C PHE A 74 18.14 6.36 -2.91
N PHE A 75 17.24 7.19 -2.38
CA PHE A 75 16.58 6.93 -1.10
C PHE A 75 15.40 5.97 -1.30
N THR A 76 15.34 4.85 -0.58
CA THR A 76 14.25 3.85 -0.68
C THR A 76 13.32 3.81 0.54
N ASP A 77 13.50 4.76 1.46
CA ASP A 77 12.90 4.79 2.79
C ASP A 77 11.36 4.73 2.76
N VAL A 78 10.72 5.30 1.74
CA VAL A 78 9.26 5.28 1.61
C VAL A 78 8.76 3.85 1.46
N TRP A 79 9.33 3.07 0.55
CA TRP A 79 8.92 1.68 0.36
C TRP A 79 9.28 0.80 1.53
N ASP A 80 10.48 0.99 2.09
CA ASP A 80 10.90 0.24 3.27
C ASP A 80 9.94 0.51 4.45
N ALA A 81 9.46 1.75 4.62
CA ALA A 81 8.43 2.08 5.61
C ALA A 81 7.06 1.45 5.30
N VAL A 82 6.65 1.37 4.02
CA VAL A 82 5.41 0.67 3.63
C VAL A 82 5.48 -0.81 4.00
N VAL A 83 6.61 -1.46 3.71
CA VAL A 83 6.82 -2.89 4.01
C VAL A 83 6.87 -3.13 5.52
N LEU A 84 7.63 -2.30 6.26
CA LEU A 84 7.76 -2.41 7.72
C LEU A 84 6.43 -2.16 8.46
N SER A 85 5.59 -1.28 7.93
CA SER A 85 4.27 -1.00 8.52
C SER A 85 3.22 -2.05 8.18
N GLY A 86 3.56 -3.07 7.39
CA GLY A 86 2.63 -4.11 6.93
C GLY A 86 1.57 -3.59 5.96
N LYS A 87 1.71 -2.36 5.45
CA LYS A 87 0.69 -1.70 4.62
C LYS A 87 0.76 -2.11 3.15
N GLN A 88 1.78 -2.88 2.74
CA GLN A 88 1.84 -3.51 1.43
C GLN A 88 0.63 -4.41 1.16
N THR A 89 0.04 -5.03 2.20
CA THR A 89 -1.12 -5.92 2.06
C THR A 89 -2.40 -5.20 1.59
N LEU A 90 -2.41 -3.87 1.60
CA LEU A 90 -3.52 -3.06 1.07
C LEU A 90 -3.56 -3.07 -0.46
N PHE A 91 -2.48 -3.51 -1.11
CA PHE A 91 -2.37 -3.55 -2.56
C PHE A 91 -2.57 -4.97 -3.10
N PRO A 92 -3.06 -5.10 -4.36
CA PRO A 92 -3.01 -6.37 -5.08
C PRO A 92 -1.56 -6.89 -5.18
N PHE A 93 -1.41 -8.22 -5.22
CA PHE A 93 -0.11 -8.87 -5.31
C PHE A 93 0.75 -8.34 -6.46
N GLU A 94 0.17 -8.20 -7.66
CA GLU A 94 0.84 -7.68 -8.84
C GLU A 94 1.40 -6.26 -8.64
N THR A 95 0.67 -5.40 -7.93
CA THR A 95 1.16 -4.06 -7.59
C THR A 95 2.35 -4.15 -6.63
N ILE A 96 2.29 -5.04 -5.64
CA ILE A 96 3.38 -5.23 -4.67
C ILE A 96 4.64 -5.75 -5.39
N GLU A 97 4.48 -6.75 -6.25
CA GLU A 97 5.59 -7.36 -7.00
C GLU A 97 6.29 -6.32 -7.89
N ASN A 98 5.52 -5.52 -8.63
CA ASN A 98 6.07 -4.47 -9.48
C ASN A 98 6.80 -3.38 -8.68
N LEU A 99 6.23 -2.93 -7.56
CA LEU A 99 6.89 -1.98 -6.68
C LEU A 99 8.17 -2.57 -6.10
N GLN A 100 8.13 -3.81 -5.60
CA GLN A 100 9.30 -4.49 -5.07
C GLN A 100 10.41 -4.60 -6.12
N HIS A 101 10.07 -4.96 -7.37
CA HIS A 101 11.01 -5.00 -8.48
C HIS A 101 11.62 -3.61 -8.77
N CYS A 102 10.79 -2.57 -8.81
CA CYS A 102 11.24 -1.18 -9.01
C CYS A 102 12.24 -0.72 -7.95
N TYR A 103 11.94 -0.91 -6.66
CA TYR A 103 12.85 -0.54 -5.58
C TYR A 103 14.10 -1.45 -5.51
N SER A 104 14.01 -2.69 -6.00
CA SER A 104 15.17 -3.58 -6.10
C SER A 104 16.16 -3.08 -7.14
N TRP A 105 15.69 -2.57 -8.28
CA TRP A 105 16.54 -1.89 -9.27
C TRP A 105 17.24 -0.66 -8.70
N MET A 106 16.56 0.14 -7.89
CA MET A 106 17.17 1.28 -7.20
C MET A 106 18.27 0.85 -6.22
N LYS A 107 18.04 -0.23 -5.45
CA LYS A 107 19.05 -0.79 -4.53
C LYS A 107 20.25 -1.36 -5.29
N TYR A 108 20.01 -2.01 -6.43
CA TYR A 108 21.07 -2.48 -7.31
C TYR A 108 21.93 -1.32 -7.83
N TYR A 109 21.31 -0.25 -8.32
CA TYR A 109 22.01 0.98 -8.71
C TYR A 109 22.86 1.56 -7.57
N ASN A 110 22.31 1.65 -6.36
CA ASN A 110 23.05 2.15 -5.19
C ASN A 110 24.30 1.32 -4.91
N THR A 111 24.18 0.00 -5.05
CA THR A 111 25.29 -0.94 -4.85
C THR A 111 26.38 -0.72 -5.90
N GLU A 112 26.01 -0.53 -7.17
CA GLU A 112 26.96 -0.26 -8.27
C GLU A 112 27.72 1.06 -8.06
N ILE A 113 27.05 2.10 -7.56
CA ILE A 113 27.71 3.37 -7.20
C ILE A 113 28.68 3.21 -6.04
N GLN A 114 28.28 2.47 -5.00
CA GLN A 114 29.12 2.29 -3.81
C GLN A 114 30.35 1.42 -4.08
N GLN A 115 30.22 0.39 -4.91
CA GLN A 115 31.31 -0.53 -5.23
C GLN A 115 32.35 0.07 -6.18
N LYS A 116 31.97 1.03 -7.03
CA LYS A 116 32.86 1.59 -8.06
C LYS A 116 33.22 3.03 -7.73
N HIS A 117 34.38 3.22 -7.08
CA HIS A 117 34.98 4.53 -6.84
C HIS A 117 35.49 5.26 -8.10
N GLN A 118 35.19 4.80 -9.32
CA GLN A 118 35.69 5.44 -10.54
C GLN A 118 34.67 5.46 -11.68
N ILE A 119 34.69 6.62 -12.35
CA ILE A 119 33.86 7.19 -13.42
C ILE A 119 33.83 6.34 -14.72
N ASP A 120 34.58 5.23 -14.79
CA ASP A 120 34.81 4.46 -16.02
C ASP A 120 33.61 3.63 -16.52
N ASN A 121 32.48 3.63 -15.79
CA ASN A 121 31.26 2.90 -16.15
C ASN A 121 30.01 3.80 -16.26
N GLU A 122 30.16 5.08 -16.66
CA GLU A 122 29.04 6.00 -16.92
C GLU A 122 27.96 5.36 -17.82
N LYS A 123 28.38 4.55 -18.80
CA LYS A 123 27.47 3.83 -19.71
C LYS A 123 26.58 2.82 -18.95
N THR A 124 27.16 1.98 -18.11
CA THR A 124 26.42 0.98 -17.32
C THR A 124 25.48 1.65 -16.31
N LEU A 125 25.91 2.74 -15.68
CA LEU A 125 25.05 3.50 -14.77
C LEU A 125 23.84 4.10 -15.49
N LYS A 126 24.03 4.61 -16.71
CA LYS A 126 22.92 5.10 -17.54
C LYS A 126 21.97 3.99 -17.94
N GLU A 127 22.48 2.82 -18.32
CA GLU A 127 21.65 1.65 -18.65
C GLU A 127 20.78 1.24 -17.45
N ILE A 128 21.37 1.17 -16.24
CA ILE A 128 20.61 0.87 -15.02
C ILE A 128 19.57 1.95 -14.71
N LEU A 129 19.93 3.24 -14.85
CA LEU A 129 18.98 4.34 -14.65
C LEU A 129 17.81 4.29 -15.62
N ASP A 130 18.04 3.89 -16.87
CA ASP A 130 16.99 3.71 -17.88
C ASP A 130 16.06 2.54 -17.51
N GLU A 131 16.60 1.42 -17.01
CA GLU A 131 15.79 0.31 -16.50
C GLU A 131 14.99 0.69 -15.25
N VAL A 132 15.59 1.44 -14.32
CA VAL A 132 14.88 2.00 -13.16
C VAL A 132 13.74 2.90 -13.65
N LYS A 133 14.00 3.78 -14.62
CA LYS A 133 12.99 4.70 -15.16
C LYS A 133 11.81 3.94 -15.78
N LYS A 134 12.07 2.97 -16.65
CA LYS A 134 11.02 2.10 -17.25
C LYS A 134 10.21 1.40 -16.17
N SER A 135 10.87 0.86 -15.15
CA SER A 135 10.19 0.17 -14.05
C SER A 135 9.33 1.13 -13.21
N ILE A 136 9.77 2.37 -13.00
CA ILE A 136 8.96 3.40 -12.34
C ILE A 136 7.74 3.76 -13.19
N GLU A 137 7.92 3.99 -14.49
CA GLU A 137 6.83 4.34 -15.41
C GLU A 137 5.76 3.25 -15.42
N HIS A 138 6.14 1.99 -15.52
CA HIS A 138 5.23 0.86 -15.42
C HIS A 138 4.51 0.80 -14.07
N SER A 139 5.24 0.99 -12.96
CA SER A 139 4.64 1.02 -11.61
C SER A 139 3.64 2.17 -11.44
N LEU A 140 3.90 3.32 -12.07
CA LEU A 140 2.99 4.47 -12.06
C LEU A 140 1.71 4.22 -12.86
N GLU A 141 1.77 3.41 -13.91
CA GLU A 141 0.59 2.98 -14.67
C GLU A 141 -0.30 2.07 -13.83
N ILE A 142 0.29 1.04 -13.20
CA ILE A 142 -0.44 0.12 -12.33
C ILE A 142 -1.08 0.86 -11.15
N LEU A 143 -0.40 1.88 -10.60
CA LEU A 143 -0.94 2.66 -9.49
C LEU A 143 -2.05 3.65 -9.90
N LYS A 144 -2.31 3.88 -11.20
CA LYS A 144 -3.43 4.73 -11.66
C LYS A 144 -4.78 4.02 -11.58
N GLU A 145 -4.77 2.69 -11.69
CA GLU A 145 -5.93 1.82 -11.52
C GLU A 145 -6.33 1.67 -10.04
#